data_AF-A0A498KUT1-F1
#
_entry.id   AF-A0A498KUT1-F1
#
_cell.length_a   1.000
_cell.length_b   1.000
_cell.length_c   1.000
_cell.angle_alpha   90.00
_cell.angle_beta   90.00
_cell.angle_gamma   90.00
#
_symmetry.space_group_name_H-M   'P 1'
#
loop_
_entity.id
_entity.type
_entity.pdbx_description
1 polymer ?
#
loop_
_entity_poly.entity_id
_entity_poly.type
_entity_poly.pdbx_seq_one_letter_code
_entity_poly.pdbx_strand_id
1 'polypeptide(L)'
;MQLHRLVRNRYGRAVYERLQAAGVTATVMSEYGRQLPSDVAADADDLRVEICEPARVQTLDAPTDELVDGEVVVGAFADGAPLGYLFSSVDATLSIHPLERDLSFDGVYVRRVFVAPDHRGQGIAGALLDHTLAHASEAGAERATALVARDNVPSRALFESRDFTVRRSHRYVRVGPVAHYSTVRN
;
A
#
# COMPACT_ATOMS: atom_id res chain seq x y z
N MET A 1 15.54 18.66 12.66
CA MET A 1 16.59 17.62 12.85
C MET A 1 16.16 16.34 12.15
N GLN A 2 16.96 15.88 11.19
CA GLN A 2 16.63 14.81 10.26
C GLN A 2 17.09 13.44 10.81
N LEU A 3 16.18 12.69 11.45
CA LEU A 3 16.44 11.35 11.99
C LEU A 3 16.75 10.28 10.90
N HIS A 4 16.52 10.59 9.62
CA HIS A 4 16.45 9.60 8.55
C HIS A 4 17.77 9.26 7.86
N ARG A 5 18.86 9.97 8.20
CA ARG A 5 20.20 9.67 7.66
C ARG A 5 20.90 8.52 8.41
N LEU A 6 20.40 8.12 9.58
CA LEU A 6 21.03 7.12 10.45
C LEU A 6 20.67 5.66 10.11
N VAL A 7 19.61 5.41 9.34
CA VAL A 7 19.05 4.05 9.16
C VAL A 7 19.73 3.25 8.03
N ARG A 8 20.67 3.84 7.29
CA ARG A 8 21.41 3.18 6.20
C ARG A 8 22.67 2.41 6.64
N ASN A 9 22.95 2.34 7.93
CA ASN A 9 24.13 1.66 8.51
C ASN A 9 23.67 0.63 9.55
N ARG A 10 24.45 -0.44 9.81
CA ARG A 10 24.19 -1.49 10.81
C ARG A 10 23.80 -0.95 12.20
N TYR A 11 24.26 0.27 12.52
CA TYR A 11 23.96 0.98 13.75
C TYR A 11 22.54 1.56 13.81
N GLY A 12 21.93 1.91 12.68
CA GLY A 12 20.57 2.43 12.63
C GLY A 12 19.50 1.39 12.95
N ARG A 13 19.71 0.15 12.51
CA ARG A 13 18.84 -0.99 12.86
C ARG A 13 18.92 -1.34 14.34
N ALA A 14 20.14 -1.37 14.91
CA ALA A 14 20.33 -1.59 16.34
C ALA A 14 19.72 -0.48 17.22
N VAL A 15 19.74 0.78 16.75
CA VAL A 15 19.05 1.89 17.43
C VAL A 15 17.54 1.75 17.30
N TYR A 16 17.02 1.36 16.13
CA TYR A 16 15.59 1.10 15.93
C TYR A 16 15.08 -0.05 16.82
N GLU A 17 15.80 -1.17 16.86
CA GLU A 17 15.50 -2.32 17.72
C GLU A 17 15.55 -1.95 19.21
N ARG A 18 16.52 -1.11 19.64
CA ARG A 18 16.58 -0.60 21.02
C ARG A 18 15.47 0.37 21.35
N LEU A 19 15.08 1.24 20.42
CA LEU A 19 13.94 2.14 20.59
C LEU A 19 12.63 1.34 20.68
N GLN A 20 12.46 0.34 19.82
CA GLN A 20 11.31 -0.55 19.87
C GLN A 20 11.26 -1.34 21.18
N ALA A 21 12.40 -1.85 21.65
CA ALA A 21 12.53 -2.52 22.95
C ALA A 21 12.27 -1.57 24.14
N ALA A 22 12.51 -0.26 23.97
CA ALA A 22 12.18 0.77 24.96
C ALA A 22 10.74 1.32 24.82
N GLY A 23 9.90 0.71 23.98
CA GLY A 23 8.53 1.15 23.77
C GLY A 23 8.40 2.45 22.97
N VAL A 24 9.42 2.80 22.18
CA VAL A 24 9.45 3.95 21.29
C VAL A 24 9.18 3.51 19.86
N THR A 25 8.06 3.98 19.31
CA THR A 25 7.70 3.80 17.89
C THR A 25 7.65 5.15 17.21
N ALA A 26 8.22 5.26 16.01
CA ALA A 26 8.07 6.46 15.18
C ALA A 26 7.84 6.06 13.73
N THR A 27 6.71 6.46 13.17
CA THR A 27 6.29 6.12 11.81
C THR A 27 5.91 7.39 11.06
N VAL A 28 6.34 7.48 9.81
CA VAL A 28 5.86 8.48 8.87
C VAL A 28 5.31 7.78 7.64
N MET A 29 4.04 8.02 7.32
CA MET A 29 3.38 7.50 6.12
C MET A 29 2.89 8.65 5.26
N SER A 30 3.05 8.51 3.95
CA SER A 30 2.50 9.43 2.96
C SER A 30 1.19 8.87 2.42
N GLU A 31 0.13 9.66 2.49
CA GLU A 31 -1.15 9.42 1.82
C GLU A 31 -0.99 9.92 0.38
N TYR A 32 -0.85 8.97 -0.54
CA TYR A 32 -0.82 9.20 -1.97
C TYR A 32 -2.25 9.22 -2.51
N GLY A 33 -2.57 10.17 -3.38
CA GLY A 33 -3.91 10.29 -3.97
C GLY A 33 -3.89 10.71 -5.43
N ARG A 34 -4.74 10.06 -6.23
CA ARG A 34 -4.97 10.31 -7.67
C ARG A 34 -6.46 10.44 -7.95
N GLN A 35 -6.83 11.33 -8.87
CA GLN A 35 -8.18 11.39 -9.43
C GLN A 35 -8.30 10.33 -10.53
N LEU A 36 -9.43 9.64 -10.58
CA LEU A 36 -9.73 8.65 -11.61
C LEU A 36 -10.57 9.29 -12.71
N PRO A 37 -10.11 9.30 -13.97
CA PRO A 37 -10.94 9.72 -15.08
C PRO A 37 -11.95 8.62 -15.43
N SER A 38 -13.09 9.00 -15.99
CA SER A 38 -14.23 8.09 -16.26
C SER A 38 -13.93 6.90 -17.19
N ASP A 39 -12.82 6.91 -17.93
CA ASP A 39 -12.48 5.92 -18.96
C ASP A 39 -11.00 5.45 -18.87
N VAL A 40 -10.60 4.84 -17.76
CA VAL A 40 -9.29 4.16 -17.69
C VAL A 40 -9.42 2.78 -18.31
N ALA A 41 -8.99 2.62 -19.57
CA ALA A 41 -8.93 1.31 -20.21
C ALA A 41 -7.77 0.47 -19.63
N ALA A 42 -8.04 -0.80 -19.33
CA ALA A 42 -7.01 -1.77 -18.98
C ALA A 42 -6.23 -2.19 -20.24
N ASP A 43 -4.90 -2.20 -20.17
CA ASP A 43 -4.06 -2.70 -21.25
C ASP A 43 -3.83 -4.22 -21.07
N ALA A 44 -3.91 -4.96 -22.18
CA ALA A 44 -3.89 -6.42 -22.19
C ALA A 44 -2.52 -6.92 -22.64
N ASP A 45 -1.72 -7.40 -21.68
CA ASP A 45 -0.48 -8.15 -21.94
C ASP A 45 -0.70 -9.65 -21.63
N ASP A 46 0.26 -10.50 -21.96
CA ASP A 46 0.29 -11.95 -21.62
C ASP A 46 0.14 -12.24 -20.12
N LEU A 47 0.23 -11.21 -19.27
CA LEU A 47 -0.04 -11.26 -17.84
C LEU A 47 -1.55 -11.15 -17.56
N ARG A 48 -2.16 -12.23 -17.06
CA ARG A 48 -3.56 -12.20 -16.62
C ARG A 48 -3.67 -11.52 -15.26
N VAL A 49 -4.32 -10.37 -15.22
CA VAL A 49 -4.69 -9.68 -13.98
C VAL A 49 -6.20 -9.75 -13.78
N GLU A 50 -6.64 -10.15 -12.60
CA GLU A 50 -8.08 -10.27 -12.31
C GLU A 50 -8.37 -10.14 -10.80
N ILE A 51 -9.62 -9.76 -10.49
CA ILE A 51 -10.17 -9.95 -9.14
C ILE A 51 -10.36 -11.45 -8.91
N CYS A 52 -9.93 -11.94 -7.77
CA CYS A 52 -9.89 -13.36 -7.49
C CYS A 52 -10.24 -13.69 -6.04
N GLU A 53 -10.62 -14.95 -5.82
CA GLU A 53 -10.78 -15.50 -4.48
C GLU A 53 -9.44 -15.45 -3.72
N PRO A 54 -9.44 -15.12 -2.41
CA PRO A 54 -8.20 -15.00 -1.62
C PRO A 54 -7.33 -16.26 -1.67
N ALA A 55 -7.95 -17.44 -1.78
CA ALA A 55 -7.25 -18.73 -1.91
C ALA A 55 -6.27 -18.79 -3.10
N ARG A 56 -6.49 -18.00 -4.15
CA ARG A 56 -5.68 -18.04 -5.37
C ARG A 56 -4.30 -17.40 -5.22
N VAL A 57 -4.08 -16.61 -4.16
CA VAL A 57 -2.79 -15.95 -3.89
C VAL A 57 -2.13 -16.49 -2.61
N GLN A 58 -2.70 -17.52 -1.98
CA GLN A 58 -2.19 -18.08 -0.72
C GLN A 58 -0.78 -18.66 -0.84
N THR A 59 -0.38 -19.17 -2.01
CA THR A 59 0.99 -19.67 -2.24
C THR A 59 2.05 -18.57 -2.20
N LEU A 60 1.64 -17.30 -2.21
CA LEU A 60 2.52 -16.14 -2.00
C LEU A 60 2.54 -15.66 -0.54
N ASP A 61 2.02 -16.46 0.40
CA ASP A 61 1.83 -16.11 1.82
C ASP A 61 1.05 -14.80 1.99
N ALA A 62 0.06 -14.57 1.12
CA ALA A 62 -0.80 -13.40 1.21
C ALA A 62 -1.55 -13.40 2.56
N PRO A 63 -1.57 -12.26 3.30
CA PRO A 63 -2.21 -12.17 4.62
C PRO A 63 -3.73 -12.02 4.46
N THR A 64 -4.37 -13.05 3.90
CA THR A 64 -5.81 -13.04 3.56
C THR A 64 -6.71 -13.11 4.79
N ASP A 65 -6.15 -13.51 5.93
CA ASP A 65 -6.78 -13.44 7.26
C ASP A 65 -6.95 -12.01 7.78
N GLU A 66 -6.18 -11.06 7.23
CA GLU A 66 -6.32 -9.63 7.53
C GLU A 66 -7.29 -8.89 6.58
N LEU A 67 -7.98 -9.59 5.68
CA LEU A 67 -8.99 -8.96 4.83
C LEU A 67 -10.13 -8.41 5.69
N VAL A 68 -10.63 -7.24 5.31
CA VAL A 68 -11.83 -6.68 5.92
C VAL A 68 -13.06 -6.90 5.03
N ASP A 69 -14.25 -6.75 5.61
CA ASP A 69 -15.50 -6.84 4.87
C ASP A 69 -15.52 -5.86 3.68
N GLY A 70 -15.87 -6.39 2.49
CA GLY A 70 -15.94 -5.61 1.25
C GLY A 70 -14.59 -5.35 0.58
N GLU A 71 -13.48 -5.85 1.12
CA GLU A 71 -12.17 -5.78 0.46
C GLU A 71 -12.01 -6.91 -0.55
N VAL A 72 -11.45 -6.55 -1.73
CA VAL A 72 -11.21 -7.50 -2.81
C VAL A 72 -9.71 -7.75 -2.99
N VAL A 73 -9.39 -8.94 -3.47
CA VAL A 73 -8.03 -9.34 -3.84
C VAL A 73 -7.89 -9.28 -5.36
N VAL A 74 -6.88 -8.55 -5.83
CA VAL A 74 -6.49 -8.53 -7.24
C VAL A 74 -5.20 -9.32 -7.37
N GLY A 75 -5.20 -10.34 -8.23
CA GLY A 75 -4.07 -11.23 -8.46
C GLY A 75 -3.54 -11.09 -9.89
N ALA A 76 -2.23 -11.26 -10.04
CA ALA A 76 -1.57 -11.37 -11.34
C ALA A 76 -1.06 -12.79 -11.50
N PHE A 77 -1.31 -13.40 -12.66
CA PHE A 77 -1.08 -14.83 -12.90
C PHE A 77 -0.35 -15.07 -14.23
N ALA A 78 0.53 -16.07 -14.24
CA ALA A 78 1.05 -16.70 -15.45
C ALA A 78 0.87 -18.21 -15.34
N ASP A 79 0.33 -18.85 -16.38
CA ASP A 79 0.02 -20.28 -16.40
C ASP A 79 -0.76 -20.78 -15.17
N GLY A 80 -1.62 -19.91 -14.61
CA GLY A 80 -2.42 -20.17 -13.41
C GLY A 80 -1.67 -20.00 -12.07
N ALA A 81 -0.35 -19.82 -12.07
CA ALA A 81 0.43 -19.54 -10.87
C ALA A 81 0.38 -18.04 -10.51
N PRO A 82 0.14 -17.67 -9.24
CA PRO A 82 0.14 -16.27 -8.82
C PRO A 82 1.57 -15.72 -8.78
N LEU A 83 1.77 -14.54 -9.38
CA LEU A 83 3.05 -13.82 -9.42
C LEU A 83 3.05 -12.61 -8.48
N GLY A 84 1.88 -12.09 -8.13
CA GLY A 84 1.70 -10.96 -7.26
C GLY A 84 0.24 -10.73 -6.91
N TYR A 85 0.01 -9.89 -5.90
CA TYR A 85 -1.32 -9.51 -5.46
C TYR A 85 -1.35 -8.10 -4.89
N LEU A 86 -2.55 -7.53 -4.80
CA LEU A 86 -2.85 -6.39 -3.94
C LEU A 86 -4.25 -6.54 -3.35
N PHE A 87 -4.53 -5.79 -2.30
CA PHE A 87 -5.88 -5.67 -1.75
C PHE A 87 -6.42 -4.27 -2.02
N SER A 88 -7.73 -4.19 -2.29
CA SER A 88 -8.40 -2.91 -2.47
C SER A 88 -9.79 -2.89 -1.85
N SER A 89 -10.13 -1.77 -1.22
CA SER A 89 -11.46 -1.49 -0.68
C SER A 89 -12.01 -0.20 -1.30
N VAL A 90 -13.33 -0.03 -1.32
CA VAL A 90 -13.99 1.21 -1.76
C VAL A 90 -14.73 1.83 -0.58
N ASP A 91 -14.56 3.14 -0.36
CA ASP A 91 -15.21 3.91 0.71
C ASP A 91 -15.09 3.27 2.10
N ALA A 92 -13.88 2.81 2.42
CA ALA A 92 -13.62 1.97 3.58
C ALA A 92 -12.98 2.74 4.74
N THR A 93 -13.28 2.28 5.96
CA THR A 93 -12.57 2.69 7.18
C THR A 93 -11.73 1.52 7.68
N LEU A 94 -10.41 1.71 7.76
CA LEU A 94 -9.46 0.64 8.05
C LEU A 94 -8.61 0.99 9.27
N SER A 95 -8.31 -0.02 10.08
CA SER A 95 -7.35 0.11 11.16
C SER A 95 -5.91 0.08 10.62
N ILE A 96 -5.23 1.21 10.72
CA ILE A 96 -3.85 1.37 10.23
C ILE A 96 -2.90 1.14 11.40
N HIS A 97 -2.52 -0.12 11.60
CA HIS A 97 -1.65 -0.53 12.72
C HIS A 97 -0.38 0.33 12.90
N PRO A 98 0.37 0.73 11.86
CA PRO A 98 1.55 1.58 12.04
C PRO A 98 1.27 2.99 12.59
N LEU A 99 0.02 3.44 12.53
CA LEU A 99 -0.47 4.72 13.06
C LEU A 99 -1.32 4.54 14.32
N GLU A 100 -1.63 3.30 14.72
CA GLU A 100 -2.52 2.95 15.82
C GLU A 100 -3.86 3.73 15.76
N ARG A 101 -4.42 3.84 14.55
CA ARG A 101 -5.58 4.68 14.22
C ARG A 101 -6.44 4.06 13.12
N ASP A 102 -7.75 4.29 13.21
CA ASP A 102 -8.66 4.03 12.11
C ASP A 102 -8.70 5.25 11.18
N LEU A 103 -8.61 5.00 9.87
CA LEU A 103 -8.67 6.03 8.83
C LEU A 103 -9.71 5.66 7.78
N SER A 104 -10.51 6.65 7.38
CA SER A 104 -11.49 6.53 6.30
C SER A 104 -10.92 7.05 5.00
N PHE A 105 -11.15 6.32 3.91
CA PHE A 105 -10.69 6.65 2.57
C PHE A 105 -11.89 6.70 1.63
N ASP A 106 -12.15 7.87 1.05
CA ASP A 106 -13.13 8.01 -0.03
C ASP A 106 -12.54 7.44 -1.34
N GLY A 107 -13.35 6.74 -2.12
CA GLY A 107 -12.94 6.06 -3.35
C GLY A 107 -12.16 4.77 -3.08
N VAL A 108 -11.33 4.35 -4.04
CA VAL A 108 -10.56 3.11 -3.89
C VAL A 108 -9.33 3.32 -3.01
N TYR A 109 -9.15 2.47 -2.00
CA TYR A 109 -7.94 2.40 -1.20
C TYR A 109 -7.15 1.15 -1.55
N VAL A 110 -5.88 1.32 -1.94
CA VAL A 110 -4.98 0.23 -2.31
C VAL A 110 -3.99 -0.05 -1.18
N ARG A 111 -3.89 -1.32 -0.76
CA ARG A 111 -2.90 -1.78 0.23
C ARG A 111 -2.32 -3.14 -0.15
N ARG A 112 -1.30 -3.55 0.62
CA ARG A 112 -0.68 -4.89 0.54
C ARG A 112 -0.20 -5.27 -0.88
N VAL A 113 0.28 -4.30 -1.66
CA VAL A 113 0.86 -4.57 -2.99
C VAL A 113 2.13 -5.40 -2.83
N PHE A 114 2.13 -6.59 -3.43
CA PHE A 114 3.22 -7.55 -3.35
C PHE A 114 3.45 -8.23 -4.71
N VAL A 115 4.72 -8.46 -5.02
CA VAL A 115 5.17 -9.25 -6.17
C VAL A 115 6.24 -10.21 -5.67
N ALA A 116 6.12 -11.48 -6.07
CA ALA A 116 7.07 -12.52 -5.68
C ALA A 116 8.49 -12.09 -6.08
N PRO A 117 9.51 -12.34 -5.24
CA PRO A 117 10.86 -11.82 -5.43
C PRO A 117 11.44 -12.05 -6.83
N ASP A 118 11.22 -13.23 -7.41
CA ASP A 118 11.77 -13.65 -8.71
C ASP A 118 11.04 -13.01 -9.92
N HIS A 119 9.92 -12.34 -9.66
CA HIS A 119 9.09 -11.69 -10.69
C HIS A 119 9.11 -10.15 -10.59
N ARG A 120 9.98 -9.59 -9.75
CA ARG A 120 10.11 -8.13 -9.59
C ARG A 120 10.79 -7.49 -10.81
N GLY A 121 10.48 -6.22 -11.06
CA GLY A 121 11.03 -5.47 -12.18
C GLY A 121 10.40 -5.81 -13.55
N GLN A 122 9.37 -6.66 -13.57
CA GLN A 122 8.68 -7.11 -14.78
C GLN A 122 7.33 -6.39 -15.00
N GLY A 123 7.11 -5.23 -14.37
CA GLY A 123 5.87 -4.45 -14.54
C GLY A 123 4.63 -4.96 -13.78
N ILE A 124 4.69 -6.12 -13.13
CA ILE A 124 3.54 -6.79 -12.48
C ILE A 124 2.82 -5.90 -11.44
N ALA A 125 3.55 -5.23 -10.56
CA ALA A 125 2.96 -4.33 -9.55
C ALA A 125 2.20 -3.17 -10.21
N GLY A 126 2.70 -2.74 -11.38
CA GLY A 126 2.08 -1.74 -12.21
C GLY A 126 0.77 -2.25 -12.80
N ALA A 127 0.80 -3.40 -13.46
CA ALA A 127 -0.39 -4.02 -14.05
C ALA A 127 -1.49 -4.31 -13.00
N LEU A 128 -1.11 -4.78 -11.81
CA LEU A 128 -2.03 -4.93 -10.68
C LEU A 128 -2.71 -3.60 -10.33
N LEU A 129 -1.92 -2.54 -10.15
CA LEU A 129 -2.45 -1.23 -9.81
C LEU A 129 -3.35 -0.69 -10.92
N ASP A 130 -2.90 -0.72 -12.17
CA ASP A 130 -3.63 -0.19 -13.33
C ASP A 130 -4.99 -0.89 -13.51
N HIS A 131 -5.03 -2.22 -13.37
CA HIS A 131 -6.28 -2.99 -13.37
C HIS A 131 -7.22 -2.58 -12.22
N THR A 132 -6.70 -2.41 -11.00
CA THR A 132 -7.50 -1.96 -9.86
C THR A 132 -8.08 -0.56 -10.07
N LEU A 133 -7.32 0.37 -10.65
CA LEU A 133 -7.80 1.72 -10.92
C LEU A 133 -8.87 1.72 -12.02
N ALA A 134 -8.70 0.95 -13.08
CA ALA A 134 -9.69 0.77 -14.12
C ALA A 134 -10.99 0.22 -13.55
N HIS A 135 -10.92 -0.91 -12.82
CA HIS A 135 -12.09 -1.52 -12.21
C HIS A 135 -12.81 -0.60 -11.24
N ALA A 136 -12.06 0.12 -10.39
CA ALA A 136 -12.66 1.07 -9.45
C ALA A 136 -13.34 2.25 -10.18
N SER A 137 -12.73 2.75 -11.24
CA SER A 137 -13.29 3.82 -12.07
C SER A 137 -14.58 3.38 -12.77
N GLU A 138 -14.60 2.18 -13.35
CA GLU A 138 -15.80 1.59 -13.97
C GLU A 138 -16.93 1.39 -12.94
N ALA A 139 -16.58 1.11 -11.69
CA ALA A 139 -17.50 1.03 -10.57
C ALA A 139 -17.93 2.41 -10.01
N GLY A 140 -17.45 3.52 -10.57
CA GLY A 140 -17.84 4.88 -10.21
C GLY A 140 -16.96 5.56 -9.16
N ALA A 141 -15.82 4.97 -8.76
CA ALA A 141 -14.90 5.62 -7.85
C ALA A 141 -14.21 6.82 -8.55
N GLU A 142 -14.31 8.01 -7.95
CA GLU A 142 -13.70 9.22 -8.51
C GLU A 142 -12.22 9.39 -8.16
N ARG A 143 -11.73 8.64 -7.17
CA ARG A 143 -10.37 8.80 -6.65
C ARG A 143 -9.80 7.49 -6.15
N ALA A 144 -8.47 7.45 -6.11
CA ALA A 144 -7.68 6.37 -5.57
C ALA A 144 -6.69 6.88 -4.53
N THR A 145 -6.51 6.11 -3.46
CA THR A 145 -5.67 6.45 -2.31
C THR A 145 -4.79 5.28 -1.89
N ALA A 146 -3.59 5.56 -1.38
CA ALA A 146 -2.73 4.57 -0.73
C ALA A 146 -1.92 5.20 0.41
N LEU A 147 -1.68 4.44 1.48
CA LEU A 147 -0.72 4.83 2.52
C LEU A 147 0.59 4.10 2.34
N VAL A 148 1.66 4.87 2.20
CA VAL A 148 3.00 4.31 1.95
C VAL A 148 3.96 4.80 3.03
N ALA A 149 4.62 3.86 3.71
CA ALA A 149 5.68 4.19 4.65
C ALA A 149 6.82 4.94 3.94
N ARG A 150 7.41 5.94 4.62
CA ARG A 150 8.40 6.84 4.00
C ARG A 150 9.65 6.11 3.48
N ASP A 151 10.00 4.98 4.08
CA ASP A 151 11.14 4.13 3.72
C ASP A 151 10.81 3.06 2.67
N ASN A 152 9.54 2.88 2.32
CA ASN A 152 9.12 1.98 1.24
C ASN A 152 9.32 2.64 -0.13
N VAL A 153 10.58 2.79 -0.52
CA VAL A 153 10.99 3.39 -1.80
C VAL A 153 10.34 2.70 -3.01
N PRO A 154 10.24 1.36 -3.09
CA PRO A 154 9.58 0.70 -4.23
C PRO A 154 8.10 1.07 -4.38
N SER A 155 7.30 1.05 -3.30
CA SER A 155 5.89 1.44 -3.39
C SER A 155 5.74 2.92 -3.73
N ARG A 156 6.59 3.80 -3.18
CA ARG A 156 6.59 5.22 -3.55
C ARG A 156 6.82 5.41 -5.04
N ALA A 157 7.84 4.74 -5.60
CA ALA A 157 8.13 4.81 -7.03
C ALA A 157 6.97 4.27 -7.88
N LEU A 158 6.33 3.17 -7.46
CA LEU A 158 5.14 2.62 -8.13
C LEU A 158 4.02 3.65 -8.21
N PHE A 159 3.60 4.23 -7.09
CA PHE A 159 2.51 5.21 -7.06
C PHE A 159 2.87 6.50 -7.80
N GLU A 160 4.08 7.03 -7.61
CA GLU A 160 4.57 8.23 -8.30
C GLU A 160 4.62 8.04 -9.83
N SER A 161 4.97 6.84 -10.32
CA SER A 161 4.98 6.51 -11.76
C SER A 161 3.60 6.45 -12.41
N ARG A 162 2.53 6.47 -11.60
CA ARG A 162 1.12 6.36 -12.02
C ARG A 162 0.32 7.57 -11.57
N ASP A 163 0.97 8.72 -11.54
CA ASP A 163 0.41 10.04 -11.27
C ASP A 163 -0.24 10.22 -9.90
N PHE A 164 0.09 9.34 -8.93
CA PHE A 164 -0.26 9.63 -7.55
C PHE A 164 0.67 10.70 -7.00
N THR A 165 0.07 11.65 -6.30
CA THR A 165 0.79 12.70 -5.58
C THR A 165 0.53 12.59 -4.09
N VAL A 166 1.51 12.97 -3.27
CA VAL A 166 1.32 12.98 -1.82
C VAL A 166 0.33 14.08 -1.46
N ARG A 167 -0.81 13.70 -0.90
CA ARG A 167 -1.85 14.64 -0.41
C ARG A 167 -1.62 15.00 1.04
N ARG A 168 -1.20 14.03 1.84
CA ARG A 168 -0.98 14.20 3.29
C ARG A 168 0.19 13.37 3.77
N SER A 169 0.79 13.79 4.86
CA SER A 169 1.79 13.04 5.60
C SER A 169 1.29 12.81 7.02
N HIS A 170 1.18 11.54 7.41
CA HIS A 170 0.81 11.09 8.74
C HIS A 170 2.09 10.83 9.53
N ARG A 171 2.18 11.40 10.72
CA ARG A 171 3.31 11.21 11.63
C ARG A 171 2.77 10.67 12.93
N TYR A 172 3.31 9.52 13.33
CA TYR A 172 2.98 8.87 14.58
C TYR A 172 4.24 8.67 15.40
N VAL A 173 4.21 9.04 16.68
CA VAL A 173 5.27 8.75 17.64
C VAL A 173 4.64 8.27 18.93
N ARG A 174 5.10 7.14 19.45
CA ARG A 174 4.77 6.63 20.78
C ARG A 174 6.03 6.52 21.62
N VAL A 175 5.95 6.94 22.87
CA VAL A 175 7.00 6.81 23.89
C VAL A 175 6.31 6.35 25.18
N GLY A 176 6.38 5.04 25.47
CA GLY A 176 5.66 4.46 26.60
C GLY A 176 4.14 4.68 26.47
N PRO A 177 3.45 5.27 27.48
CA PRO A 177 2.01 5.52 27.42
C PRO A 177 1.64 6.78 26.62
N VAL A 178 2.62 7.60 26.22
CA VAL A 178 2.37 8.85 25.51
C VAL A 178 2.48 8.61 24.02
N ALA A 179 1.42 8.95 23.29
CA ALA A 179 1.40 8.92 21.84
C ALA A 179 1.05 10.30 21.27
N HIS A 180 1.71 10.65 20.18
CA HIS A 180 1.45 11.85 19.42
C HIS A 180 1.21 11.49 17.95
N TYR A 181 0.10 11.98 17.43
CA TYR A 181 -0.27 11.84 16.02
C TYR A 181 -0.47 13.24 15.43
N SER A 182 0.08 13.46 14.25
CA SER A 182 -0.16 14.66 13.47
C SER A 182 -0.28 14.36 11.99
N THR A 183 -1.06 15.16 11.29
CA THR A 183 -1.22 15.13 9.84
C THR A 183 -0.78 16.47 9.27
N VAL A 184 0.05 16.44 8.22
CA VAL A 184 0.48 17.61 7.47
C VAL A 184 -0.05 17.48 6.05
N ARG A 185 -0.79 18.48 5.55
CA ARG A 185 -1.19 18.55 4.14
C ARG A 185 -0.01 19.03 3.31
N ASN A 186 0.23 18.39 2.17
CA ASN A 186 1.19 18.85 1.17
C ASN A 186 0.51 19.76 0.14
#